data_AF-E1SVC2-F1
#
_entry.id   AF-E1SVC2-F1
#
_cell.length_a   1.000
_cell.length_b   1.000
_cell.length_c   1.000
_cell.angle_alpha   90.00
_cell.angle_beta   90.00
_cell.angle_gamma   90.00
#
_symmetry.space_group_name_H-M   'P 1'
#
loop_
_entity.id
_entity.type
_entity.pdbx_description
1 polymer ?
#
loop_
_entity_poly.entity_id
_entity_poly.type
_entity_poly.pdbx_seq_one_letter_code
_entity_poly.pdbx_strand_id
1 'polypeptide(L)'
;MNGISAHWLSPVQAPLASRFYAAEGQKERARRDERIAVLRDADGTIIAAARLSPRGDAWLLRALQVARHCQGQGLARQLMQFVLSQPQPLWCFSLPHLQPFYRSLGFVVPDAAGVPAAIADPFAAYCRTQPLVILYAPGAD
;
A
#
# COMPACT_ATOMS: atom_id res chain seq x y z
N MET A 1 1.62 -15.86 17.68
CA MET A 1 2.29 -14.57 17.45
C MET A 1 1.54 -13.51 18.24
N ASN A 2 1.81 -13.38 19.53
CA ASN A 2 1.20 -12.31 20.34
C ASN A 2 2.09 -11.07 20.21
N GLY A 3 1.51 -9.91 19.90
CA GLY A 3 2.21 -8.61 19.94
C GLY A 3 2.37 -7.87 18.61
N ILE A 4 1.85 -8.38 17.48
CA ILE A 4 1.87 -7.61 16.22
C ILE A 4 0.73 -6.58 16.21
N SER A 5 1.04 -5.32 15.93
CA SER A 5 0.06 -4.23 15.90
C SER A 5 0.20 -3.35 14.66
N ALA A 6 -0.95 -2.92 14.11
CA ALA A 6 -1.04 -2.01 12.98
C ALA A 6 -1.36 -0.58 13.45
N HIS A 7 -0.71 0.43 12.87
CA HIS A 7 -1.04 1.83 13.14
C HIS A 7 -0.58 2.74 12.00
N TRP A 8 -1.19 3.92 11.94
CA TRP A 8 -0.74 5.03 11.10
C TRP A 8 0.43 5.75 11.77
N LEU A 9 1.46 6.08 11.00
CA LEU A 9 2.52 6.97 11.46
C LEU A 9 2.05 8.42 11.45
N SER A 10 2.41 9.17 12.50
CA SER A 10 2.30 10.62 12.48
C SER A 10 3.38 11.25 11.58
N PRO A 11 3.25 12.53 11.18
CA PRO A 11 4.25 13.20 10.35
C PRO A 11 5.67 13.16 10.96
N VAL A 12 5.81 13.26 12.28
CA VAL A 12 7.11 13.18 12.97
C VAL A 12 7.71 11.77 12.91
N GLN A 13 6.88 10.73 12.76
CA GLN A 13 7.33 9.34 12.66
C GLN A 13 7.63 8.88 11.23
N ALA A 14 7.24 9.65 10.19
CA ALA A 14 7.47 9.28 8.79
C ALA A 14 8.92 8.90 8.43
N PRO A 15 9.98 9.49 9.05
CA PRO A 15 11.35 9.05 8.84
C PRO A 15 11.62 7.58 9.21
N LEU A 16 10.85 7.00 10.15
CA LEU A 16 10.98 5.59 10.53
C LEU A 16 10.65 4.65 9.36
N ALA A 17 9.59 4.95 8.61
CA ALA A 17 9.25 4.17 7.42
C ALA A 17 10.31 4.33 6.32
N SER A 18 10.86 5.53 6.14
CA SER A 18 11.94 5.75 5.17
C SER A 18 13.18 4.92 5.51
N ARG A 19 13.53 4.78 6.79
CA ARG A 19 14.59 3.89 7.26
C ARG A 19 14.28 2.42 6.98
N PHE A 20 13.04 1.99 7.25
CA PHE A 20 12.58 0.62 6.93
C PHE A 20 12.69 0.32 5.43
N TYR A 21 12.14 1.17 4.56
CA TYR A 21 12.22 0.99 3.11
C TYR A 21 13.66 0.94 2.61
N ALA A 22 14.53 1.81 3.12
CA ALA A 22 15.95 1.80 2.79
C ALA A 22 16.63 0.47 3.18
N ALA A 23 16.32 -0.08 4.36
CA ALA A 23 16.85 -1.37 4.82
C ALA A 23 16.38 -2.54 3.93
N GLU A 24 15.19 -2.45 3.35
CA GLU A 24 14.66 -3.45 2.40
C GLU A 24 15.15 -3.26 0.95
N GLY A 25 15.96 -2.22 0.69
CA GLY A 25 16.58 -1.91 -0.61
C GLY A 25 15.78 -0.93 -1.48
N GLN A 26 14.71 -0.33 -0.96
CA GLN A 26 13.90 0.64 -1.69
C GLN A 26 14.55 2.02 -1.66
N LYS A 27 14.73 2.63 -2.84
CA LYS A 27 15.34 3.97 -2.99
C LYS A 27 14.33 5.11 -2.88
N GLU A 28 13.05 4.84 -3.17
CA GLU A 28 12.00 5.85 -3.13
C GLU A 28 11.66 6.25 -1.68
N ARG A 29 11.65 7.56 -1.42
CA ARG A 29 11.28 8.11 -0.12
C ARG A 29 9.80 8.46 -0.07
N ALA A 30 9.24 8.42 1.14
CA ALA A 30 7.88 8.89 1.36
C ALA A 30 7.77 10.39 1.08
N ARG A 31 6.67 10.79 0.43
CA ARG A 31 6.36 12.21 0.17
C ARG A 31 5.66 12.81 1.39
N ARG A 32 5.65 14.14 1.50
CA ARG A 32 5.09 14.86 2.68
C ARG A 32 3.59 14.65 2.86
N ASP A 33 2.87 14.48 1.76
CA ASP A 33 1.42 14.29 1.70
C ASP A 33 0.99 12.82 1.81
N GLU A 34 1.94 11.89 1.88
CA GLU A 34 1.63 10.47 1.98
C GLU A 34 1.25 10.06 3.40
N ARG A 35 0.24 9.20 3.50
CA ARG A 35 -0.07 8.46 4.73
C ARG A 35 0.70 7.15 4.74
N ILE A 36 1.18 6.76 5.91
CA ILE A 36 1.99 5.55 6.07
C ILE A 36 1.39 4.69 7.17
N ALA A 37 0.96 3.48 6.82
CA ALA A 37 0.59 2.46 7.78
C ALA A 37 1.77 1.50 7.99
N VAL A 38 1.96 1.03 9.20
CA VAL A 38 2.99 0.03 9.53
C VAL A 38 2.44 -1.08 10.39
N LEU A 39 3.06 -2.26 10.29
CA LEU A 39 3.00 -3.29 11.32
C LEU A 39 4.26 -3.23 12.16
N ARG A 40 4.10 -3.30 13.48
CA ARG A 40 5.19 -3.52 14.42
C ARG A 40 5.06 -4.87 15.10
N ASP A 41 6.19 -5.50 15.39
CA ASP A 41 6.26 -6.66 16.28
C ASP A 41 6.17 -6.24 17.77
N ALA A 42 6.31 -7.23 18.66
CA ALA A 42 6.22 -7.01 20.11
C ALA A 42 7.31 -6.07 20.67
N ASP A 43 8.46 -5.99 20.00
CA ASP A 43 9.58 -5.12 20.38
C ASP A 43 9.43 -3.70 19.78
N GLY A 44 8.35 -3.46 19.04
CA GLY A 44 8.08 -2.18 18.39
C GLY A 44 8.87 -1.98 17.08
N THR A 45 9.50 -3.02 16.54
CA THR A 45 10.23 -2.95 15.26
C THR A 45 9.24 -2.95 14.10
N ILE A 46 9.44 -2.06 13.12
CA ILE A 46 8.62 -2.07 11.89
C ILE A 46 8.99 -3.28 11.05
N ILE A 47 8.02 -4.18 10.84
CA ILE A 47 8.18 -5.42 10.05
C ILE A 47 7.40 -5.38 8.73
N ALA A 48 6.48 -4.42 8.56
CA ALA A 48 5.83 -4.13 7.29
C ALA A 48 5.41 -2.66 7.21
N ALA A 49 5.36 -2.11 6.00
CA ALA A 49 4.89 -0.75 5.76
C ALA A 49 4.10 -0.65 4.44
N ALA A 50 3.14 0.27 4.42
CA ALA A 50 2.34 0.63 3.25
C ALA A 50 2.30 2.17 3.12
N ARG A 51 2.54 2.68 1.91
CA ARG A 51 2.51 4.12 1.60
C ARG A 51 1.33 4.46 0.71
N LEU A 52 0.56 5.45 1.10
CA LEU A 52 -0.62 5.92 0.37
C LEU A 52 -0.43 7.38 -0.05
N SER A 53 -0.59 7.68 -1.34
CA SER A 53 -0.60 9.06 -1.85
C SER A 53 -2.04 9.52 -2.12
N PRO A 54 -2.43 10.75 -1.76
CA PRO A 54 -3.79 11.24 -2.00
C PRO A 54 -4.03 11.45 -3.50
N ARG A 55 -5.27 11.17 -3.95
CA ARG A 55 -5.72 11.28 -5.36
C ARG A 55 -7.18 11.74 -5.39
N GLY A 56 -7.41 13.03 -5.14
CA GLY A 56 -8.76 13.56 -4.94
C GLY A 56 -9.39 12.90 -3.72
N ASP A 57 -10.57 12.32 -3.88
CA ASP A 57 -11.32 11.65 -2.80
C ASP A 57 -10.88 10.19 -2.55
N ALA A 58 -9.79 9.74 -3.18
CA ALA A 58 -9.26 8.39 -3.06
C ALA A 58 -7.77 8.39 -2.69
N TRP A 59 -7.25 7.22 -2.36
CA TRP A 59 -5.83 6.96 -2.15
C TRP A 59 -5.26 6.08 -3.25
N LEU A 60 -3.95 6.23 -3.51
CA LEU A 60 -3.18 5.29 -4.33
C LEU A 60 -2.12 4.61 -3.44
N LEU A 61 -2.13 3.27 -3.41
CA LEU A 61 -1.09 2.45 -2.80
C LEU A 61 0.18 2.57 -3.64
N ARG A 62 1.17 3.29 -3.09
CA ARG A 62 2.46 3.58 -3.73
C ARG A 62 3.50 2.49 -3.48
N ALA A 63 3.46 1.90 -2.29
CA ALA A 63 4.34 0.82 -1.90
C ALA A 63 3.69 -0.03 -0.81
N LEU A 64 3.94 -1.33 -0.86
CA LEU A 64 3.63 -2.30 0.19
C LEU A 64 4.86 -3.20 0.33
N GLN A 65 5.46 -3.23 1.51
CA GLN A 65 6.67 -3.99 1.77
C GLN A 65 6.56 -4.69 3.12
N VAL A 66 6.85 -5.99 3.14
CA VAL A 66 7.10 -6.77 4.35
C VAL A 66 8.59 -7.05 4.43
N ALA A 67 9.18 -6.93 5.62
CA ALA A 67 10.58 -7.24 5.85
C ALA A 67 10.91 -8.62 5.26
N ARG A 68 12.00 -8.76 4.49
CA ARG A 68 12.33 -10.03 3.78
C ARG A 68 12.30 -11.25 4.70
N HIS A 69 12.80 -11.14 5.92
CA HIS A 69 12.84 -12.21 6.91
C HIS A 69 11.47 -12.54 7.54
N CYS A 70 10.45 -11.69 7.32
CA CYS A 70 9.08 -11.86 7.82
C CYS A 70 8.06 -12.21 6.72
N GLN A 71 8.49 -12.39 5.47
CA GLN A 71 7.58 -12.71 4.36
C GLN A 71 6.97 -14.11 4.49
N GLY A 72 5.86 -14.37 3.77
CA GLY A 72 5.16 -15.65 3.80
C GLY A 72 4.27 -15.89 5.03
N GLN A 73 4.21 -14.94 5.96
CA GLN A 73 3.47 -15.09 7.24
C GLN A 73 2.12 -14.35 7.28
N GLY A 74 1.61 -13.91 6.12
CA GLY A 74 0.32 -13.19 6.05
C GLY A 74 0.37 -11.71 6.50
N LEU A 75 1.54 -11.16 6.85
CA LEU A 75 1.67 -9.79 7.34
C LEU A 75 1.21 -8.72 6.34
N ALA A 76 1.43 -8.95 5.04
CA ALA A 76 0.92 -8.05 4.00
C ALA A 76 -0.62 -7.97 4.04
N ARG A 77 -1.30 -9.10 4.24
CA ARG A 77 -2.77 -9.15 4.39
C ARG A 77 -3.21 -8.41 5.65
N GLN A 78 -2.57 -8.67 6.80
CA GLN A 78 -2.92 -8.01 8.06
C GLN A 78 -2.76 -6.49 7.97
N LEU A 79 -1.67 -6.00 7.38
CA LEU A 79 -1.46 -4.57 7.17
C LEU A 79 -2.52 -3.99 6.22
N MET A 80 -2.82 -4.69 5.12
CA MET A 80 -3.83 -4.22 4.16
C MET A 80 -5.23 -4.21 4.74
N GLN A 81 -5.61 -5.14 5.61
CA GLN A 81 -6.90 -5.10 6.31
C GLN A 81 -7.03 -3.84 7.17
N PHE A 82 -5.97 -3.44 7.86
CA PHE A 82 -5.94 -2.17 8.60
C PHE A 82 -6.03 -0.95 7.67
N VAL A 83 -5.33 -1.00 6.52
CA VAL A 83 -5.39 0.09 5.54
C VAL A 83 -6.80 0.21 4.92
N LEU A 84 -7.45 -0.91 4.61
CA LEU A 84 -8.76 -0.97 3.98
C LEU A 84 -9.91 -0.66 4.94
N SER A 85 -9.66 -0.58 6.25
CA SER A 85 -10.69 -0.13 7.20
C SER A 85 -10.94 1.39 7.13
N GLN A 86 -10.20 2.13 6.31
CA GLN A 86 -10.49 3.53 6.04
C GLN A 86 -11.66 3.65 5.03
N PRO A 87 -12.48 4.70 5.13
CA PRO A 87 -13.67 4.84 4.29
C PRO A 87 -13.35 5.26 2.85
N GLN A 88 -12.15 5.78 2.57
CA GLN A 88 -11.82 6.23 1.22
C GLN A 88 -11.43 5.04 0.31
N PRO A 89 -11.82 5.07 -0.98
CA PRO A 89 -11.37 4.09 -1.95
C PRO A 89 -9.85 4.03 -2.06
N LEU A 90 -9.33 2.83 -2.33
CA LEU A 90 -7.90 2.59 -2.48
C LEU A 90 -7.57 1.96 -3.84
N TRP A 91 -6.79 2.68 -4.63
CA TRP A 91 -6.27 2.23 -5.91
C TRP A 91 -4.90 1.58 -5.75
N CYS A 92 -4.57 0.65 -6.64
CA CYS A 92 -3.26 0.00 -6.70
C CYS A 92 -2.87 -0.25 -8.16
N PHE A 93 -1.61 0.03 -8.49
CA PHE A 93 -0.98 -0.45 -9.71
C PHE A 93 -0.18 -1.69 -9.36
N SER A 94 -0.71 -2.84 -9.76
CA SER A 94 -0.23 -4.14 -9.31
C SER A 94 0.49 -4.87 -10.43
N LEU A 95 1.56 -5.59 -10.09
CA LEU A 95 2.15 -6.56 -11.01
C LEU A 95 1.13 -7.69 -11.25
N PRO A 96 1.00 -8.22 -12.48
CA PRO A 96 -0.02 -9.22 -12.80
C PRO A 96 -0.05 -10.43 -11.84
N HIS A 97 1.12 -10.93 -11.43
CA HIS A 97 1.21 -12.08 -10.51
C HIS A 97 0.72 -11.78 -9.08
N LEU A 98 0.58 -10.50 -8.69
CA LEU A 98 0.04 -10.07 -7.40
C LEU A 98 -1.47 -9.84 -7.45
N GLN A 99 -2.11 -9.89 -8.63
CA GLN A 99 -3.56 -9.70 -8.76
C GLN A 99 -4.38 -10.68 -7.89
N PRO A 100 -4.05 -11.99 -7.78
CA PRO A 100 -4.78 -12.89 -6.88
C PRO A 100 -4.72 -12.45 -5.41
N PHE A 101 -3.58 -11.91 -4.95
CA PHE A 101 -3.43 -11.39 -3.60
C PHE A 101 -4.39 -10.22 -3.36
N TYR A 102 -4.40 -9.21 -4.23
CA TYR A 102 -5.29 -8.06 -4.06
C TYR A 102 -6.78 -8.44 -4.21
N ARG A 103 -7.13 -9.32 -5.14
CA ARG A 103 -8.51 -9.84 -5.27
C ARG A 103 -8.99 -10.53 -4.00
N SER A 104 -8.12 -11.30 -3.35
CA SER A 104 -8.45 -11.95 -2.07
C SER A 104 -8.60 -10.97 -0.89
N LEU A 105 -8.33 -9.68 -1.09
CA LEU A 105 -8.58 -8.58 -0.15
C LEU A 105 -9.81 -7.75 -0.54
N GLY A 106 -10.56 -8.16 -1.57
CA GLY A 106 -11.73 -7.44 -2.07
C GLY A 106 -11.44 -6.40 -3.16
N PHE A 107 -10.19 -6.30 -3.65
CA PHE A 107 -9.92 -5.45 -4.80
C PHE A 107 -10.55 -6.04 -6.07
N VAL A 108 -11.07 -5.17 -6.92
CA VAL A 108 -11.66 -5.52 -8.21
C VAL A 108 -10.94 -4.79 -9.34
N VAL A 109 -11.11 -5.30 -10.57
CA VAL A 109 -10.68 -4.59 -11.78
C VAL A 109 -11.78 -3.56 -12.09
N PRO A 110 -11.45 -2.26 -12.20
CA PRO A 110 -12.43 -1.23 -12.52
C PRO A 110 -12.89 -1.35 -13.98
N ASP A 111 -14.10 -0.84 -14.26
CA ASP A 111 -14.46 -0.47 -15.63
C ASP A 111 -13.61 0.73 -16.06
N ALA A 112 -13.13 0.75 -17.30
CA ALA A 112 -12.25 1.79 -17.84
C ALA A 112 -12.90 3.18 -17.75
N ALA A 113 -14.23 3.27 -17.94
CA ALA A 113 -14.97 4.52 -17.81
C ALA A 113 -15.03 5.06 -16.37
N GLY A 114 -14.82 4.20 -15.37
CA GLY A 114 -14.88 4.54 -13.94
C GLY A 114 -13.54 4.94 -13.32
N VAL A 115 -12.45 4.95 -14.08
CA VAL A 115 -11.11 5.31 -13.55
C VAL A 115 -10.90 6.82 -13.63
N PRO A 116 -10.70 7.53 -12.50
CA PRO A 116 -10.42 8.95 -12.51
C PRO A 116 -9.12 9.27 -13.26
N ALA A 117 -9.06 10.41 -13.97
CA ALA A 117 -7.85 10.85 -14.69
C ALA A 117 -6.61 10.92 -13.78
N ALA A 118 -6.80 11.35 -12.52
CA ALA A 118 -5.75 11.37 -11.49
C ALA A 118 -5.12 10.00 -11.18
N ILE A 119 -5.77 8.91 -11.58
CA ILE A 119 -5.29 7.53 -11.50
C ILE A 119 -4.88 7.01 -12.89
N ALA A 120 -5.68 7.26 -13.93
CA ALA A 120 -5.44 6.76 -15.28
C ALA A 120 -4.12 7.30 -15.89
N ASP A 121 -3.85 8.60 -15.76
CA ASP A 121 -2.66 9.23 -16.33
C ASP A 121 -1.35 8.67 -15.77
N PRO A 122 -1.15 8.58 -14.43
CA PRO A 122 0.05 7.96 -13.90
C PRO A 122 0.10 6.46 -14.21
N PHE A 123 -1.03 5.75 -14.24
CA PHE A 123 -1.06 4.33 -14.63
C PHE A 123 -0.49 4.11 -16.03
N ALA A 124 -0.95 4.88 -17.02
CA ALA A 124 -0.43 4.82 -18.39
C ALA A 124 1.08 5.10 -18.44
N ALA A 125 1.57 6.03 -17.63
CA ALA A 125 3.00 6.33 -17.54
C ALA A 125 3.83 5.15 -16.99
N TYR A 126 3.34 4.46 -15.96
CA TYR A 126 4.01 3.29 -15.39
C TYR A 126 3.97 2.07 -16.33
N CYS A 127 2.88 1.89 -17.08
CA CYS A 127 2.75 0.80 -18.05
C CYS A 127 3.77 0.89 -19.20
N ARG A 128 4.41 2.06 -19.42
CA ARG A 128 5.48 2.20 -20.42
C ARG A 128 6.76 1.45 -20.04
N THR A 129 7.01 1.20 -18.75
CA THR A 129 8.25 0.55 -18.29
C THR A 129 8.05 -0.88 -17.84
N GLN A 130 6.84 -1.26 -17.43
CA GLN A 130 6.50 -2.63 -17.02
C GLN A 130 4.99 -2.89 -17.15
N PRO A 131 4.55 -4.14 -17.43
CA PRO A 131 3.14 -4.46 -17.46
C PRO A 131 2.54 -4.40 -16.05
N LEU A 132 1.47 -3.63 -15.89
CA LEU A 132 0.71 -3.51 -14.63
C LEU A 132 -0.78 -3.69 -14.87
N VAL A 133 -1.47 -4.06 -13.80
CA VAL A 133 -2.93 -4.12 -13.73
C VAL A 133 -3.39 -3.06 -12.74
N ILE A 134 -4.38 -2.28 -13.14
CA ILE A 134 -5.07 -1.36 -12.24
C ILE A 134 -6.14 -2.13 -11.45
N LEU A 135 -6.13 -1.95 -10.14
CA LEU A 135 -7.10 -2.53 -9.23
C LEU A 135 -7.58 -1.45 -8.25
N TYR A 136 -8.79 -1.59 -7.74
CA TYR A 136 -9.26 -0.75 -6.64
C TYR A 136 -10.09 -1.54 -5.63
N ALA A 137 -10.02 -1.13 -4.37
CA ALA A 137 -10.97 -1.52 -3.36
C ALA A 137 -11.94 -0.34 -3.16
N PRO A 138 -13.27 -0.59 -3.21
CA PRO A 138 -14.22 0.42 -2.78
C PRO A 138 -13.96 0.79 -1.31
N GLY A 139 -14.28 2.02 -0.96
CA GLY A 139 -14.22 2.46 0.44
C GLY A 139 -15.15 1.61 1.32
N ALA A 140 -14.86 1.54 2.61
CA ALA A 140 -15.83 1.01 3.57
C ALA A 140 -17.02 1.98 3.68
N ASP A 141 -18.25 1.45 3.57
CA ASP A 141 -19.50 2.18 3.81
C ASP A 141 -19.62 2.65 5.28
#